data_AF-A0A543HWD5-F1
#
_entry.id   AF-A0A543HWD5-F1
#
_cell.length_a   1.000
_cell.length_b   1.000
_cell.length_c   1.000
_cell.angle_alpha   90.00
_cell.angle_beta   90.00
_cell.angle_gamma   90.00
#
_symmetry.space_group_name_H-M   'P 1'
#
loop_
_entity.id
_entity.type
_entity.pdbx_description
1 polymer ?
#
loop_
_entity_poly.entity_id
_entity_poly.type
_entity_poly.pdbx_seq_one_letter_code
_entity_poly.pdbx_strand_id
1 'polypeptide(L)'
;MVEQTRSLFRVRRVRALMVVLASLVLLALAGCGGAGSGNGTVAPAPAVTETESTPSPSGTPTSPFAKADAQIAELVQAPVSWHAPDRLAADESADLGLSIGSTAELRQRIAEVLPGTITTPGGTVRVSPDAAAVLVVDPQEAVVEPNGRVNASTGSDIGLLWTWKVHPLRPSSALHLTARIEVLLPETGQPLIRYVELILPVDRTVRYTATQVFTNWATWVSIVTVVAGWVAFVWRRRTTSHRTPGDGAVPQGTAPPPDPQPDASSPT
;
A
#
# COMPACT_ATOMS: atom_id res chain seq x y z
N MET A 1 -42.46 -14.79 50.05
CA MET A 1 -41.69 -16.05 49.95
C MET A 1 -41.34 -16.37 48.47
N VAL A 2 -40.79 -15.40 47.70
CA VAL A 2 -40.57 -15.56 46.23
C VAL A 2 -39.18 -15.05 45.75
N GLU A 3 -38.29 -14.58 46.63
CA GLU A 3 -37.03 -13.94 46.18
C GLU A 3 -35.78 -14.84 46.14
N GLN A 4 -35.86 -16.11 46.52
CA GLN A 4 -34.64 -16.92 46.71
C GLN A 4 -34.19 -17.76 45.49
N THR A 5 -34.93 -17.78 44.37
CA THR A 5 -34.66 -18.69 43.23
C THR A 5 -33.92 -18.06 42.05
N ARG A 6 -33.58 -16.76 42.08
CA ARG A 6 -32.91 -16.09 40.93
C ARG A 6 -31.38 -16.22 40.89
N SER A 7 -30.73 -16.71 41.94
CA SER A 7 -29.25 -16.73 42.01
C SER A 7 -28.59 -17.93 41.32
N LEU A 8 -29.29 -19.06 41.16
CA LEU A 8 -28.70 -20.30 40.65
C LEU A 8 -28.60 -20.38 39.12
N PHE A 9 -29.33 -19.54 38.37
CA PHE A 9 -29.31 -19.57 36.90
C PHE A 9 -28.18 -18.75 36.25
N ARG A 10 -27.54 -17.80 36.95
CA ARG A 10 -26.43 -17.02 36.38
C ARG A 10 -25.12 -17.80 36.27
N VAL A 11 -24.87 -18.77 37.16
CA VAL A 11 -23.57 -19.44 37.22
C VAL A 11 -23.39 -20.51 36.12
N ARG A 12 -24.49 -21.09 35.61
CA ARG A 12 -24.41 -22.14 34.56
C ARG A 12 -24.20 -21.58 33.14
N ARG A 13 -24.67 -20.36 32.83
CA ARG A 13 -24.49 -19.77 31.49
C ARG A 13 -23.05 -19.32 31.20
N VAL A 14 -22.27 -18.97 32.23
CA VAL A 14 -20.88 -18.52 32.06
C VAL A 14 -19.94 -19.68 31.69
N ARG A 15 -20.23 -20.92 32.12
CA ARG A 15 -19.38 -22.08 31.82
C ARG A 15 -19.53 -22.62 30.41
N ALA A 16 -20.72 -22.50 29.79
CA ALA A 16 -20.94 -22.96 28.42
C ALA A 16 -20.27 -22.05 27.38
N LEU A 17 -20.18 -20.74 27.65
CA LEU A 17 -19.62 -19.76 26.71
C LEU A 17 -18.08 -19.82 26.62
N MET A 18 -17.42 -20.27 27.70
CA MET A 18 -15.96 -20.48 27.74
C MET A 18 -15.48 -21.67 26.88
N VAL A 19 -16.33 -22.68 26.64
CA VAL A 19 -15.91 -23.89 25.90
C VAL A 19 -15.94 -23.68 24.38
N VAL A 20 -16.84 -22.84 23.87
CA VAL A 20 -16.98 -22.57 22.42
C VAL A 20 -15.86 -21.66 21.89
N LEU A 21 -15.29 -20.79 22.74
CA LEU A 21 -14.24 -19.84 22.33
C LEU A 21 -12.86 -20.48 22.21
N ALA A 22 -12.64 -21.65 22.81
CA ALA A 22 -11.36 -22.36 22.77
C ALA A 22 -11.17 -23.21 21.50
N SER A 23 -12.23 -23.53 20.75
CA SER A 23 -12.16 -24.45 19.60
C SER A 23 -11.75 -23.79 18.28
N LEU A 24 -11.74 -22.45 18.21
CA LEU A 24 -11.59 -21.71 16.94
C LEU A 24 -10.16 -21.21 16.65
N VAL A 25 -9.19 -21.54 17.53
CA VAL A 25 -7.81 -21.00 17.47
C VAL A 25 -6.81 -21.94 16.76
N LEU A 26 -7.20 -23.16 16.38
CA LEU A 26 -6.27 -24.20 15.92
C LEU A 26 -6.16 -24.41 14.40
N LEU A 27 -6.72 -23.53 13.56
CA LEU A 27 -6.85 -23.78 12.11
C LEU A 27 -6.27 -22.70 11.17
N ALA A 28 -5.13 -22.07 11.51
CA ALA A 28 -4.54 -21.03 10.64
C ALA A 28 -2.99 -21.04 10.56
N LEU A 29 -2.37 -22.22 10.48
CA LEU A 29 -0.93 -22.36 10.21
C LEU A 29 -0.71 -23.21 8.94
N ALA A 30 -1.03 -22.65 7.77
CA ALA A 30 -0.56 -23.16 6.49
C ALA A 30 -0.54 -22.02 5.46
N GLY A 31 0.66 -21.69 4.95
CA GLY A 31 0.81 -20.94 3.69
C GLY A 31 1.72 -19.72 3.78
N CYS A 32 2.98 -19.90 3.38
CA CYS A 32 3.55 -19.29 2.16
C CYS A 32 5.08 -19.27 2.25
N GLY A 33 5.71 -20.21 1.55
CA GLY A 33 7.13 -20.17 1.20
C GLY A 33 7.24 -20.41 -0.30
N GLY A 34 7.46 -19.33 -1.07
CA GLY A 34 7.62 -19.38 -2.52
C GLY A 34 8.61 -18.33 -2.96
N ALA A 35 9.90 -18.69 -2.93
CA ALA A 35 10.99 -17.89 -3.48
C ALA A 35 11.22 -18.31 -4.94
N GLY A 36 10.93 -17.41 -5.89
CA GLY A 36 11.26 -17.57 -7.31
C GLY A 36 12.35 -16.58 -7.69
N SER A 37 13.59 -17.08 -7.81
CA SER A 37 14.76 -16.33 -8.30
C SER A 37 14.94 -16.61 -9.79
N GLY A 38 14.67 -15.62 -10.64
CA GLY A 38 14.85 -15.70 -12.09
C GLY A 38 16.03 -14.83 -12.54
N ASN A 39 17.19 -15.45 -12.77
CA ASN A 39 18.35 -14.82 -13.40
C ASN A 39 18.16 -14.79 -14.92
N GLY A 40 17.90 -13.59 -15.47
CA GLY A 40 17.90 -13.35 -16.92
C GLY A 40 19.28 -12.91 -17.40
N THR A 41 19.93 -13.78 -18.18
CA THR A 41 21.18 -13.51 -18.91
C THR A 41 20.91 -12.58 -20.10
N VAL A 42 21.54 -11.41 -20.14
CA VAL A 42 21.50 -10.48 -21.28
C VAL A 42 22.71 -10.75 -22.18
N ALA A 43 22.42 -11.07 -23.44
CA ALA A 43 23.40 -11.26 -24.51
C ALA A 43 23.89 -9.91 -25.08
N PRO A 44 25.17 -9.79 -25.49
CA PRO A 44 25.71 -8.58 -26.10
C PRO A 44 25.29 -8.42 -27.58
N ALA A 45 25.00 -7.17 -27.95
CA ALA A 45 24.53 -6.74 -29.27
C ALA A 45 25.63 -6.80 -30.36
N PRO A 46 25.27 -7.08 -31.64
CA PRO A 46 26.20 -7.01 -32.76
C PRO A 46 26.45 -5.57 -33.24
N ALA A 47 27.70 -5.30 -33.63
CA ALA A 47 28.16 -4.05 -34.22
C ALA A 47 27.57 -3.85 -35.63
N VAL A 48 27.04 -2.66 -35.89
CA VAL A 48 26.52 -2.25 -37.20
C VAL A 48 27.65 -1.59 -38.00
N THR A 49 27.92 -2.14 -39.18
CA THR A 49 28.88 -1.66 -40.17
C THR A 49 28.32 -0.45 -40.91
N GLU A 50 29.01 0.69 -40.83
CA GLU A 50 28.75 1.88 -41.66
C GLU A 50 29.10 1.54 -43.13
N THR A 51 28.11 1.61 -44.02
CA THR A 51 28.31 1.51 -45.47
C THR A 51 27.90 2.82 -46.12
N GLU A 52 28.93 3.61 -46.41
CA GLU A 52 29.23 4.28 -47.67
C GLU A 52 28.07 4.89 -48.50
N SER A 53 28.12 6.22 -48.50
CA SER A 53 27.43 7.22 -49.31
C SER A 53 27.28 6.91 -50.80
N THR A 54 26.05 6.99 -51.32
CA THR A 54 25.77 7.19 -52.75
C THR A 54 25.00 8.51 -52.92
N PRO A 55 25.45 9.46 -53.77
CA PRO A 55 24.75 10.72 -54.00
C PRO A 55 23.67 10.58 -55.09
N SER A 56 22.42 10.95 -54.78
CA SER A 56 21.32 11.15 -55.74
C SER A 56 20.09 11.76 -55.04
N PRO A 57 19.11 12.35 -55.76
CA PRO A 57 19.14 13.47 -56.68
C PRO A 57 18.43 14.73 -56.09
N SER A 58 18.66 15.90 -56.67
CA SER A 58 18.17 17.22 -56.23
C SER A 58 16.66 17.48 -56.42
N GLY A 59 15.81 16.73 -55.73
CA GLY A 59 14.45 17.15 -55.41
C GLY A 59 14.30 17.10 -53.90
N THR A 60 14.19 18.24 -53.21
CA THR A 60 14.23 18.35 -51.74
C THR A 60 13.37 17.25 -51.11
N PRO A 61 13.96 16.12 -50.68
CA PRO A 61 13.18 15.10 -50.02
C PRO A 61 12.92 15.70 -48.65
N THR A 62 11.70 16.21 -48.43
CA THR A 62 11.25 16.57 -47.08
C THR A 62 11.37 15.32 -46.26
N SER A 63 12.48 15.21 -45.52
CA SER A 63 12.76 14.02 -44.75
C SER A 63 11.61 13.79 -43.77
N PRO A 64 11.29 12.53 -43.42
CA PRO A 64 10.28 12.26 -42.40
C PRO A 64 10.56 13.01 -41.08
N PHE A 65 11.84 13.28 -40.80
CA PHE A 65 12.27 14.12 -39.67
C PHE A 65 11.85 15.59 -39.82
N ALA A 66 12.02 16.19 -41.00
CA ALA A 66 11.61 17.57 -41.25
C ALA A 66 10.09 17.79 -41.07
N LYS A 67 9.28 16.77 -41.40
CA LYS A 67 7.83 16.81 -41.13
C LYS A 67 7.53 16.74 -39.62
N ALA A 68 8.20 15.84 -38.90
CA ALA A 68 8.05 15.72 -37.45
C ALA A 68 8.45 17.03 -36.74
N ASP A 69 9.55 17.66 -37.17
CA ASP A 69 10.01 18.94 -36.62
C ASP A 69 9.00 20.08 -36.86
N ALA A 70 8.39 20.14 -38.05
CA ALA A 70 7.33 21.10 -38.35
C ALA A 70 6.11 20.89 -37.44
N GLN A 71 5.69 19.65 -37.20
CA GLN A 71 4.59 19.35 -36.28
C GLN A 71 4.90 19.70 -34.83
N ILE A 72 6.14 19.45 -34.38
CA ILE A 72 6.58 19.85 -33.04
C ILE A 72 6.61 21.38 -32.89
N ALA A 73 6.83 22.10 -33.99
CA ALA A 73 6.77 23.56 -34.01
C ALA A 73 5.33 24.09 -33.97
N GLU A 74 4.34 23.33 -34.43
CA GLU A 74 2.90 23.66 -34.32
C GLU A 74 2.34 23.42 -32.91
N LEU A 75 3.01 22.62 -32.08
CA LEU A 75 2.58 22.39 -30.70
C LEU A 75 2.67 23.68 -29.87
N VAL A 76 1.57 24.00 -29.19
CA VAL A 76 1.49 25.20 -28.36
C VAL A 76 2.23 24.96 -27.04
N GLN A 77 3.15 25.84 -26.71
CA GLN A 77 3.82 25.83 -25.41
C GLN A 77 2.92 26.49 -24.36
N ALA A 78 2.59 25.74 -23.31
CA ALA A 78 1.69 26.19 -22.26
C ALA A 78 2.22 25.83 -20.86
N PRO A 79 1.90 26.64 -19.83
CA PRO A 79 2.26 26.33 -18.45
C PRO A 79 1.45 25.14 -17.94
N VAL A 80 2.10 24.31 -17.13
CA VAL A 80 1.49 23.18 -16.43
C VAL A 80 1.34 23.52 -14.96
N SER A 81 0.23 23.14 -14.35
CA SER A 81 0.03 23.26 -12.92
C SER A 81 -0.74 22.06 -12.38
N TRP A 82 -0.27 21.57 -11.24
CA TRP A 82 -0.97 20.59 -10.42
C TRP A 82 -1.96 21.28 -9.51
N HIS A 83 -3.08 20.61 -9.25
CA HIS A 83 -4.10 21.00 -8.28
C HIS A 83 -4.31 19.82 -7.35
N ALA A 84 -3.83 19.95 -6.12
CA ALA A 84 -3.83 18.87 -5.15
C ALA A 84 -4.14 19.40 -3.74
N PRO A 85 -4.67 18.58 -2.81
CA PRO A 85 -4.63 18.94 -1.40
C PRO A 85 -3.17 19.04 -0.93
N ASP A 86 -2.93 19.81 0.14
CA ASP A 86 -1.58 19.95 0.74
C ASP A 86 -1.00 18.59 1.16
N ARG A 87 -1.88 17.72 1.66
CA ARG A 87 -1.54 16.38 2.15
C ARG A 87 -2.63 15.40 1.81
N LEU A 88 -2.26 14.14 1.68
CA LEU A 88 -3.18 13.04 1.52
C LEU A 88 -3.33 12.29 2.85
N ALA A 89 -4.43 11.58 3.04
CA ALA A 89 -4.61 10.71 4.19
C ALA A 89 -4.60 9.24 3.73
N ALA A 90 -3.83 8.39 4.42
CA ALA A 90 -3.80 6.96 4.11
C ALA A 90 -5.19 6.33 4.31
N ASP A 91 -5.63 5.49 3.37
CA ASP A 91 -6.97 4.86 3.34
C ASP A 91 -8.13 5.85 3.03
N GLU A 92 -7.83 7.06 2.56
CA GLU A 92 -8.84 8.02 2.08
C GLU A 92 -8.55 8.44 0.64
N SER A 93 -9.60 8.57 -0.17
CA SER A 93 -9.46 9.03 -1.54
C SER A 93 -9.47 10.56 -1.62
N ALA A 94 -8.59 11.13 -2.43
CA ALA A 94 -8.58 12.55 -2.74
C ALA A 94 -8.61 12.79 -4.24
N ASP A 95 -9.22 13.91 -4.65
CA ASP A 95 -9.22 14.35 -6.04
C ASP A 95 -7.97 15.19 -6.34
N LEU A 96 -7.35 14.91 -7.48
CA LEU A 96 -6.19 15.60 -8.02
C LEU A 96 -6.48 16.06 -9.44
N GLY A 97 -5.85 17.15 -9.85
CA GLY A 97 -5.90 17.64 -11.23
C GLY A 97 -4.55 18.05 -11.78
N LEU A 98 -4.40 17.90 -13.10
CA LEU A 98 -3.34 18.51 -13.88
C LEU A 98 -3.99 19.43 -14.90
N SER A 99 -3.66 20.72 -14.85
CA SER A 99 -4.10 21.69 -15.84
C SER A 99 -2.96 22.15 -16.72
N ILE A 100 -3.25 22.35 -18.01
CA ILE A 100 -2.33 22.97 -18.97
C ILE A 100 -3.01 24.19 -19.59
N GLY A 101 -2.35 25.33 -19.48
CA GLY A 101 -2.90 26.64 -19.88
C GLY A 101 -3.60 27.39 -18.73
N SER A 102 -4.17 28.55 -19.04
CA SER A 102 -4.68 29.50 -18.03
C SER A 102 -5.98 30.23 -18.44
N THR A 103 -6.75 29.64 -19.35
CA THR A 103 -8.01 30.21 -19.83
C THR A 103 -9.00 30.46 -18.69
N ALA A 104 -9.87 31.45 -18.84
CA ALA A 104 -10.84 31.81 -17.79
C ALA A 104 -11.85 30.68 -17.53
N GLU A 105 -12.31 30.02 -18.60
CA GLU A 105 -13.22 28.86 -18.52
C GLU A 105 -12.57 27.69 -17.78
N LEU A 106 -11.30 27.39 -18.07
CA LEU A 106 -10.54 26.35 -17.38
C LEU A 106 -10.44 26.64 -15.87
N ARG A 107 -10.14 27.89 -15.49
CA ARG A 107 -10.05 28.30 -14.08
C ARG A 107 -11.39 28.13 -13.36
N GLN A 108 -12.50 28.49 -14.00
CA GLN A 108 -13.83 28.28 -13.45
C GLN A 108 -14.10 26.79 -13.23
N ARG A 109 -13.75 25.94 -14.21
CA ARG A 109 -13.95 24.50 -14.12
C ARG A 109 -13.07 23.83 -13.06
N ILE A 110 -11.83 24.29 -12.89
CA ILE A 110 -10.95 23.82 -11.81
C ILE A 110 -11.58 24.12 -10.45
N ALA A 111 -12.07 25.35 -10.24
CA ALA A 111 -12.70 25.73 -8.99
C ALA A 111 -13.97 24.93 -8.67
N GLU A 112 -14.72 24.51 -9.71
CA GLU A 112 -15.91 23.66 -9.58
C GLU A 112 -15.56 22.21 -9.23
N VAL A 113 -14.58 21.61 -9.92
CA VAL A 113 -14.28 20.18 -9.82
C VAL A 113 -13.28 19.85 -8.71
N LEU A 114 -12.38 20.77 -8.39
CA LEU A 114 -11.30 20.58 -7.43
C LEU A 114 -11.35 21.65 -6.33
N PRO A 115 -12.41 21.66 -5.50
CA PRO A 115 -12.52 22.63 -4.43
C PRO A 115 -11.45 22.39 -3.36
N GLY A 116 -10.83 23.46 -2.88
CA GLY A 116 -9.88 23.40 -1.75
C GLY A 116 -8.50 22.82 -2.10
N THR A 117 -8.18 22.64 -3.37
CA THR A 117 -6.82 22.27 -3.80
C THR A 117 -5.87 23.46 -3.84
N ILE A 118 -4.60 23.20 -3.61
CA ILE A 118 -3.48 24.13 -3.79
C ILE A 118 -2.90 23.93 -5.18
N THR A 119 -2.59 25.04 -5.85
CA THR A 119 -1.94 25.02 -7.16
C THR A 119 -0.42 24.97 -7.02
N THR A 120 0.20 23.95 -7.60
CA THR A 120 1.65 23.77 -7.62
C THR A 120 2.16 23.85 -9.08
N PRO A 121 3.14 24.70 -9.40
CA PRO A 121 3.64 24.83 -10.77
C PRO A 121 4.37 23.55 -11.23
N GLY A 122 4.07 23.08 -12.44
CA GLY A 122 4.65 21.89 -13.06
C GLY A 122 5.57 22.18 -14.25
N GLY A 123 5.93 23.45 -14.48
CA GLY A 123 6.78 23.87 -15.60
C GLY A 123 6.00 24.25 -16.86
N THR A 124 6.60 24.05 -18.04
CA THR A 124 5.95 24.29 -19.34
C THR A 124 6.10 23.08 -20.24
N VAL A 125 5.08 22.81 -21.06
CA VAL A 125 5.07 21.69 -22.00
C VAL A 125 4.51 22.15 -23.34
N ARG A 126 4.89 21.45 -24.41
CA ARG A 126 4.31 21.63 -25.74
C ARG A 126 3.23 20.58 -25.94
N VAL A 127 2.00 21.02 -26.17
CA VAL A 127 0.83 20.14 -26.28
C VAL A 127 -0.09 20.58 -27.42
N SER A 128 -0.86 19.61 -27.92
CA SER A 128 -2.02 19.86 -28.78
C SER A 128 -3.31 19.78 -27.96
N PRO A 129 -4.45 20.32 -28.46
CA PRO A 129 -5.76 20.16 -27.82
C PRO A 129 -6.16 18.69 -27.59
N ASP A 130 -5.62 17.78 -28.40
CA ASP A 130 -5.93 16.35 -28.36
C ASP A 130 -5.03 15.55 -27.41
N ALA A 131 -4.10 16.20 -26.69
CA ALA A 131 -3.23 15.53 -25.73
C ALA A 131 -4.01 14.67 -24.74
N ALA A 132 -3.43 13.56 -24.32
CA ALA A 132 -3.92 12.71 -23.25
C ALA A 132 -2.97 12.79 -22.06
N ALA A 133 -3.48 12.52 -20.86
CA ALA A 133 -2.64 12.39 -19.67
C ALA A 133 -3.04 11.16 -18.88
N VAL A 134 -2.04 10.41 -18.41
CA VAL A 134 -2.21 9.26 -17.53
C VAL A 134 -1.38 9.51 -16.28
N LEU A 135 -1.98 9.35 -15.11
CA LEU A 135 -1.27 9.46 -13.85
C LEU A 135 -0.68 8.10 -13.47
N VAL A 136 0.63 8.07 -13.24
CA VAL A 136 1.40 6.88 -12.87
C VAL A 136 1.84 7.02 -11.42
N VAL A 137 1.69 5.95 -10.66
CA VAL A 137 2.14 5.81 -9.28
C VAL A 137 2.58 4.37 -9.04
N ASP A 138 3.42 4.14 -8.03
CA ASP A 138 3.71 2.78 -7.57
C ASP A 138 2.43 2.13 -7.03
N PRO A 139 1.98 0.97 -7.57
CA PRO A 139 0.77 0.28 -7.14
C PRO A 139 0.84 -0.24 -5.70
N GLN A 140 2.04 -0.31 -5.08
CA GLN A 140 2.19 -0.62 -3.66
C GLN A 140 1.94 0.59 -2.76
N GLU A 141 1.90 1.80 -3.32
CA GLU A 141 1.74 3.05 -2.56
C GLU A 141 0.36 3.66 -2.70
N ALA A 142 -0.21 3.64 -3.90
CA ALA A 142 -1.55 4.17 -4.13
C ALA A 142 -2.25 3.48 -5.30
N VAL A 143 -3.59 3.60 -5.29
CA VAL A 143 -4.45 3.26 -6.42
C VAL A 143 -4.95 4.56 -7.05
N VAL A 144 -4.99 4.61 -8.37
CA VAL A 144 -5.38 5.79 -9.14
C VAL A 144 -6.52 5.43 -10.08
N GLU A 145 -7.60 6.22 -10.02
CA GLU A 145 -8.75 6.09 -10.90
C GLU A 145 -8.93 7.38 -11.70
N PRO A 146 -9.03 7.33 -13.04
CA PRO A 146 -9.34 8.51 -13.82
C PRO A 146 -10.76 8.99 -13.51
N ASN A 147 -10.91 10.28 -13.19
CA ASN A 147 -12.20 10.88 -12.81
C ASN A 147 -12.80 11.71 -13.95
N GLY A 148 -11.98 12.34 -14.79
CA GLY A 148 -12.49 13.16 -15.89
C GLY A 148 -11.43 13.85 -16.73
N ARG A 149 -11.87 14.38 -17.88
CA ARG A 149 -11.11 15.23 -18.78
C ARG A 149 -11.97 16.39 -19.24
N VAL A 150 -11.43 17.60 -19.24
CA VAL A 150 -12.04 18.80 -19.78
C VAL A 150 -11.10 19.41 -20.82
N ASN A 151 -11.68 19.80 -21.96
CA ASN A 151 -10.99 20.56 -22.99
C ASN A 151 -11.75 21.87 -23.21
N ALA A 152 -11.15 22.98 -22.78
CA ALA A 152 -11.59 24.35 -22.94
C ALA A 152 -10.59 25.13 -23.82
N SER A 153 -10.01 24.47 -24.83
CA SER A 153 -9.09 25.09 -25.77
C SER A 153 -9.87 25.89 -26.82
N THR A 154 -9.44 27.12 -27.09
CA THR A 154 -10.09 28.03 -28.04
C THR A 154 -9.08 28.52 -29.08
N GLY A 155 -9.07 27.87 -30.25
CA GLY A 155 -8.19 28.25 -31.37
C GLY A 155 -6.70 28.18 -31.01
N SER A 156 -6.12 29.33 -30.66
CA SER A 156 -4.71 29.46 -30.24
C SER A 156 -4.47 29.20 -28.76
N ASP A 157 -5.49 29.28 -27.91
CA ASP A 157 -5.35 29.12 -26.47
C ASP A 157 -5.63 27.68 -26.08
N ILE A 158 -4.67 27.04 -25.39
CA ILE A 158 -4.83 25.70 -24.84
C ILE A 158 -5.41 25.80 -23.42
N GLY A 159 -6.43 25.00 -23.14
CA GLY A 159 -7.01 24.86 -21.81
C GLY A 159 -7.42 23.42 -21.55
N LEU A 160 -6.52 22.62 -20.97
CA LEU A 160 -6.76 21.19 -20.70
C LEU A 160 -6.75 20.93 -19.21
N LEU A 161 -7.66 20.09 -18.74
CA LEU A 161 -7.70 19.57 -17.37
C LEU A 161 -7.93 18.07 -17.40
N TRP A 162 -7.08 17.32 -16.71
CA TRP A 162 -7.31 15.92 -16.37
C TRP A 162 -7.43 15.80 -14.86
N THR A 163 -8.37 14.99 -14.41
CA THR A 163 -8.61 14.76 -12.98
C THR A 163 -8.55 13.28 -12.67
N TRP A 164 -7.97 12.95 -11.52
CA TRP A 164 -7.86 11.60 -11.00
C TRP A 164 -8.28 11.55 -9.54
N LYS A 165 -8.79 10.41 -9.13
CA LYS A 165 -9.01 10.07 -7.73
C LYS A 165 -7.88 9.18 -7.27
N VAL A 166 -7.15 9.61 -6.24
CA VAL A 166 -5.99 8.89 -5.70
C VAL A 166 -6.31 8.38 -4.32
N HIS A 167 -6.05 7.10 -4.10
CA HIS A 167 -6.27 6.41 -2.83
C HIS A 167 -4.94 5.84 -2.31
N PRO A 168 -4.25 6.53 -1.41
CA PRO A 168 -3.00 6.05 -0.83
C PRO A 168 -3.24 4.85 0.10
N LEU A 169 -2.46 3.79 -0.10
CA LEU A 169 -2.57 2.53 0.64
C LEU A 169 -1.81 2.56 1.97
N ARG A 170 -0.81 3.44 2.09
CA ARG A 170 0.04 3.53 3.27
C ARG A 170 0.52 4.96 3.53
N PRO A 171 0.79 5.33 4.79
CA PRO A 171 1.46 6.58 5.12
C PRO A 171 2.86 6.61 4.49
N SER A 172 3.24 7.76 3.94
CA SER A 172 4.54 8.01 3.31
C SER A 172 4.89 9.48 3.48
N SER A 173 6.16 9.80 3.70
CA SER A 173 6.62 11.20 3.72
C SER A 173 6.59 11.85 2.35
N ALA A 174 6.61 11.04 1.27
CA ALA A 174 6.65 11.50 -0.11
C ALA A 174 6.03 10.43 -1.02
N LEU A 175 4.77 10.62 -1.40
CA LEU A 175 4.14 9.88 -2.49
C LEU A 175 4.52 10.54 -3.81
N HIS A 176 5.20 9.79 -4.66
CA HIS A 176 5.62 10.25 -5.98
C HIS A 176 4.53 9.96 -7.00
N LEU A 177 4.01 11.02 -7.61
CA LEU A 177 2.98 10.97 -8.63
C LEU A 177 3.57 11.54 -9.93
N THR A 178 3.48 10.79 -11.02
CA THR A 178 4.01 11.22 -12.33
C THR A 178 2.90 11.25 -13.36
N ALA A 179 2.54 12.42 -13.86
CA ALA A 179 1.68 12.53 -15.02
C ALA A 179 2.49 12.30 -16.29
N ARG A 180 2.11 11.26 -17.04
CA ARG A 180 2.58 10.98 -18.39
C ARG A 180 1.61 11.62 -19.38
N ILE A 181 2.04 12.73 -19.98
CA ILE A 181 1.31 13.44 -21.03
C ILE A 181 1.72 12.85 -22.37
N GLU A 182 0.75 12.45 -23.17
CA GLU A 182 0.94 11.88 -24.51
C GLU A 182 0.32 12.79 -25.55
N VAL A 183 1.13 13.23 -26.50
CA VAL A 183 0.68 14.04 -27.64
C VAL A 183 0.86 13.20 -28.89
N LEU A 184 -0.23 12.82 -29.54
CA LEU A 184 -0.16 12.07 -30.81
C LEU A 184 0.18 13.03 -31.94
N LEU A 185 1.28 12.75 -32.64
CA LEU A 185 1.62 13.45 -33.87
C LEU A 185 0.85 12.80 -35.04
N PRO A 186 -0.01 13.54 -35.76
CA PRO A 186 -0.95 12.93 -36.71
C PRO A 186 -0.27 12.25 -37.92
N GLU A 187 0.93 12.68 -38.30
CA GLU A 187 1.62 12.14 -39.49
C GLU A 187 2.57 10.98 -39.16
N THR A 188 3.22 11.01 -38.00
CA THR A 188 4.16 9.94 -37.59
C THR A 188 3.47 8.83 -36.80
N GLY A 189 2.32 9.13 -36.18
CA GLY A 189 1.62 8.22 -35.27
C GLY A 189 2.40 7.94 -33.97
N GLN A 190 3.56 8.58 -33.77
CA GLN A 190 4.36 8.39 -32.57
C GLN A 190 3.92 9.35 -31.46
N PRO A 191 3.71 8.89 -30.23
CA PRO A 191 3.39 9.76 -29.11
C PRO A 191 4.63 10.52 -28.66
N LEU A 192 4.53 11.85 -28.61
CA LEU A 192 5.47 12.67 -27.86
C LEU A 192 5.10 12.58 -26.37
N ILE A 193 5.95 11.92 -25.60
CA ILE A 193 5.72 11.71 -24.17
C ILE A 193 6.44 12.78 -23.34
N ARG A 194 5.74 13.33 -22.35
CA ARG A 194 6.30 14.22 -21.33
C ARG A 194 5.88 13.76 -19.95
N TYR A 195 6.81 13.89 -19.00
CA TYR A 195 6.59 13.55 -17.61
C TYR A 195 6.57 14.81 -16.78
N VAL A 196 5.57 14.94 -15.92
CA VAL A 196 5.47 16.00 -14.92
C VAL A 196 5.30 15.32 -13.57
N GLU A 197 6.11 15.69 -12.60
CA GLU A 197 6.12 15.07 -11.28
C GLU A 197 5.38 15.93 -10.25
N LEU A 198 4.81 15.27 -9.25
CA LEU A 198 4.22 15.85 -8.06
C LEU A 198 4.59 14.97 -6.87
N ILE A 199 5.01 15.60 -5.77
CA ILE A 199 5.35 14.91 -4.53
C ILE A 199 4.39 15.41 -3.46
N LEU A 200 3.67 14.48 -2.82
CA LEU A 200 2.72 14.80 -1.74
C LEU A 200 3.01 13.96 -0.50
N PRO A 201 3.00 14.55 0.71
CA PRO A 201 3.03 13.75 1.93
C PRO A 201 1.69 13.03 2.15
N VAL A 202 1.75 11.82 2.70
CA VAL A 202 0.60 11.00 3.07
C VAL A 202 0.60 10.80 4.58
N ASP A 203 -0.33 11.46 5.26
CA ASP A 203 -0.50 11.38 6.69
C ASP A 203 -1.16 10.06 7.12
N ARG A 204 -0.82 9.63 8.33
CA ARG A 204 -1.38 8.43 8.94
C ARG A 204 -2.77 8.73 9.49
N THR A 205 -3.78 7.98 9.07
CA THR A 205 -5.13 8.07 9.63
C THR A 205 -5.28 7.25 10.91
N VAL A 206 -6.20 7.68 11.79
CA VAL A 206 -6.56 6.93 13.01
C VAL A 206 -7.09 5.55 12.64
N ARG A 207 -7.87 5.47 11.56
CA ARG A 207 -8.40 4.21 11.02
C ARG A 207 -7.28 3.26 10.62
N TYR A 208 -6.31 3.71 9.82
CA TYR A 208 -5.15 2.92 9.44
C TYR A 208 -4.39 2.38 10.66
N THR A 209 -4.19 3.24 11.68
CA THR A 209 -3.51 2.86 12.93
C THR A 209 -4.30 1.81 13.70
N ALA A 210 -5.61 1.98 13.85
CA ALA A 210 -6.46 1.01 14.54
C ALA A 210 -6.41 -0.35 13.84
N THR A 211 -6.53 -0.39 12.51
CA THR A 211 -6.46 -1.64 11.74
C THR A 211 -5.11 -2.32 11.93
N GLN A 212 -3.98 -1.60 11.91
CA GLN A 212 -2.67 -2.21 12.17
C GLN A 212 -2.57 -2.83 13.57
N VAL A 213 -3.16 -2.18 14.58
CA VAL A 213 -3.20 -2.71 15.95
C VAL A 213 -4.02 -4.00 16.00
N PHE A 214 -5.17 -4.07 15.33
CA PHE A 214 -6.02 -5.27 15.34
C PHE A 214 -5.46 -6.41 14.47
N THR A 215 -4.82 -6.10 13.34
CA THR A 215 -4.23 -7.10 12.44
C THR A 215 -3.06 -7.83 13.10
N ASN A 216 -2.38 -7.21 14.06
CA ASN A 216 -1.35 -7.87 14.87
C ASN A 216 -1.98 -8.74 15.99
N TRP A 217 -2.90 -9.62 15.60
CA TRP A 217 -3.61 -10.53 16.50
C TRP A 217 -2.66 -11.41 17.30
N ALA A 218 -1.50 -11.76 16.73
CA ALA A 218 -0.47 -12.53 17.42
C ALA A 218 0.08 -11.78 18.64
N THR A 219 0.25 -10.45 18.54
CA THR A 219 0.63 -9.60 19.68
C THR A 219 -0.48 -9.56 20.74
N TRP A 220 -1.74 -9.52 20.31
CA TRP A 220 -2.86 -9.59 21.25
C TRP A 220 -2.95 -10.94 21.96
N VAL A 221 -2.74 -12.04 21.25
CA VAL A 221 -2.76 -13.39 21.85
C VAL A 221 -1.62 -13.59 22.84
N SER A 222 -0.43 -13.06 22.59
CA SER A 222 0.67 -13.14 23.55
C SER A 222 0.36 -12.35 24.83
N ILE A 223 -0.20 -11.14 24.71
CA ILE A 223 -0.64 -10.35 25.87
C ILE A 223 -1.73 -11.10 26.65
N VAL A 224 -2.75 -11.63 25.97
CA VAL A 224 -3.85 -12.35 26.62
C VAL A 224 -3.37 -13.64 27.29
N THR A 225 -2.44 -14.39 26.70
CA THR A 225 -1.91 -15.62 27.32
C THR A 225 -1.06 -15.32 28.56
N VAL A 226 -0.27 -14.24 28.56
CA VAL A 226 0.48 -13.79 29.74
C VAL A 226 -0.47 -13.39 30.86
N VAL A 227 -1.50 -12.58 30.56
CA VAL A 227 -2.51 -12.18 31.55
C VAL A 227 -3.28 -13.38 32.08
N ALA A 228 -3.71 -14.30 31.20
CA ALA A 228 -4.40 -15.52 31.60
C ALA A 228 -3.51 -16.42 32.46
N GLY A 229 -2.24 -16.58 32.10
CA GLY A 229 -1.25 -17.34 32.88
C GLY A 229 -1.02 -16.75 34.27
N TRP A 230 -0.94 -15.41 34.36
CA TRP A 230 -0.80 -14.71 35.64
C TRP A 230 -2.04 -14.86 36.52
N VAL A 231 -3.24 -14.69 35.96
CA VAL A 231 -4.51 -14.90 36.68
C VAL A 231 -4.63 -16.34 37.17
N ALA A 232 -4.27 -17.32 36.33
CA ALA A 232 -4.27 -18.73 36.71
C ALA A 232 -3.27 -19.03 37.85
N PHE A 233 -2.08 -18.44 37.80
CA PHE A 233 -1.06 -18.54 38.85
C PHE A 233 -1.55 -17.96 40.20
N VAL A 234 -2.10 -16.75 40.18
CA VAL A 234 -2.63 -16.09 41.40
C VAL A 234 -3.79 -16.88 41.98
N TRP A 235 -4.69 -17.39 41.13
CA TRP A 235 -5.82 -18.19 41.59
C TRP A 235 -5.36 -19.52 42.22
N ARG A 236 -4.41 -20.22 41.59
CA ARG A 236 -3.79 -21.45 42.13
C ARG A 236 -3.11 -21.20 43.48
N ARG A 237 -2.43 -20.05 43.64
CA ARG A 237 -1.77 -19.70 44.91
C ARG A 237 -2.77 -19.50 46.05
N ARG A 238 -3.95 -18.93 45.79
CA ARG A 238 -4.99 -18.72 46.81
C ARG A 238 -5.69 -20.00 47.25
N THR A 239 -5.94 -20.95 46.33
CA THR A 239 -6.65 -22.19 46.68
C THR A 239 -5.81 -23.19 47.46
N THR A 240 -4.49 -23.08 47.42
CA THR A 240 -3.58 -24.03 48.09
C THR A 240 -3.54 -23.83 49.61
N SER A 241 -3.93 -22.65 50.12
CA SER A 241 -3.91 -22.31 51.54
C SER A 241 -5.08 -22.88 52.37
N HIS A 242 -6.04 -23.58 51.77
CA HIS A 242 -7.17 -24.20 52.49
C HIS A 242 -7.08 -25.72 52.64
N ARG A 243 -5.93 -26.35 52.34
CA ARG A 243 -5.69 -27.71 52.83
C ARG A 243 -5.33 -27.64 54.30
N THR A 244 -6.35 -27.76 55.14
CA THR A 244 -6.24 -28.06 56.56
C THR A 244 -5.30 -29.26 56.73
N PRO A 245 -4.15 -29.10 57.42
CA PRO A 245 -3.36 -30.23 57.86
C PRO A 245 -4.12 -30.90 59.00
N GLY A 246 -4.95 -31.89 58.67
CA GLY A 246 -5.78 -32.57 59.65
C GLY A 246 -6.50 -33.75 59.02
N ASP A 247 -5.77 -34.84 58.77
CA ASP A 247 -6.09 -36.14 59.35
C ASP A 247 -5.06 -37.19 58.89
N GLY A 248 -4.71 -38.06 59.83
CA GLY A 248 -3.46 -38.79 59.87
C GLY A 248 -3.20 -39.75 58.72
N ALA A 249 -2.02 -39.61 58.11
CA ALA A 249 -1.34 -40.70 57.43
C ALA A 249 -0.12 -41.08 58.27
N VAL A 250 -0.21 -42.26 58.88
CA VAL A 250 0.84 -42.95 59.61
C VAL A 250 2.13 -42.99 58.77
N PRO A 251 3.32 -42.71 59.35
CA PRO A 251 4.59 -43.03 58.71
C PRO A 251 4.72 -44.56 58.63
N GLN A 252 4.40 -45.15 57.48
CA GLN A 252 4.59 -46.57 57.24
C GLN A 252 5.95 -46.77 56.57
N GLY A 253 6.86 -47.42 57.32
CA GLY A 253 7.89 -48.28 56.76
C GLY A 253 9.08 -47.60 56.13
N THR A 254 10.12 -47.42 56.94
CA THR A 254 11.52 -47.46 56.53
C THR A 254 11.76 -48.65 55.59
N ALA A 255 11.95 -48.40 54.29
CA ALA A 255 12.56 -49.38 53.42
C ALA A 255 14.07 -49.40 53.70
N PRO A 256 14.68 -50.59 53.87
CA PRO A 256 16.11 -50.71 54.15
C PRO A 256 16.95 -50.22 52.96
N PRO A 257 18.20 -49.81 53.22
CA PRO A 257 19.14 -49.40 52.17
C PRO A 257 19.38 -50.56 51.18
N PRO A 258 19.52 -50.28 49.88
CA PRO A 258 20.02 -51.26 48.94
C PRO A 258 21.46 -51.65 49.31
N ASP A 259 21.74 -52.95 49.31
CA ASP A 259 23.06 -53.51 49.53
C ASP A 259 24.10 -52.89 48.58
N PRO A 260 25.34 -52.63 49.04
CA PRO A 260 26.42 -52.19 48.18
C PRO A 260 26.73 -53.28 47.15
N GLN A 261 26.42 -53.00 45.88
CA GLN A 261 26.79 -53.85 44.76
C GLN A 261 28.32 -53.76 44.58
N PRO A 262 29.07 -54.88 44.68
CA PRO A 262 30.51 -54.87 44.57
C PRO A 262 30.96 -54.57 43.14
N ASP A 263 31.98 -53.70 43.06
CA ASP A 263 32.76 -53.39 41.87
C ASP A 263 33.23 -54.67 41.16
N ALA A 264 32.93 -54.75 39.87
CA ALA A 264 33.59 -55.67 38.96
C ALA A 264 33.94 -54.91 37.67
N SER A 265 35.13 -54.30 37.74
CA SER A 265 36.19 -54.45 36.76
C SER A 265 35.87 -54.19 35.28
N SER A 266 36.45 -53.09 34.78
CA SER A 266 36.95 -52.97 33.41
C SER A 266 37.73 -54.21 32.98
N PRO A 267 37.76 -54.52 31.67
CA PRO A 267 39.05 -54.36 31.01
C PRO A 267 38.97 -53.87 29.55
N THR A 268 39.99 -53.04 29.23
CA THR A 268 40.74 -52.88 27.96
C THR A 268 40.01 -52.78 26.63
#